data_AF-A0A7Y2ZWK4-F1
#
_entry.id   AF-A0A7Y2ZWK4-F1
#
_cell.length_a   1.000
_cell.length_b   1.000
_cell.length_c   1.000
_cell.angle_alpha   90.00
_cell.angle_beta   90.00
_cell.angle_gamma   90.00
#
_symmetry.space_group_name_H-M   'P 1'
#
loop_
_entity.id
_entity.type
_entity.pdbx_description
1 polymer ?
#
loop_
_entity_poly.entity_id
_entity_poly.type
_entity_poly.pdbx_seq_one_letter_code
_entity_poly.pdbx_strand_id
1 'polypeptide(L)'
;MRRQDKQLSDPNQIKRVIQNGTVVHIAMMDGDKPYQIPLNYGYQDNSFYIHSARKGKKIELLRKNNLVHFQIETGVEVKNTDQAYRCGTNYDCVMGYGRAIIVDDPREKMLGANILMNHYRKGWGHKHQYKGCLTEIFIIRIDIDTDTVTGKKSENRHMDVDVERYEKREQRLKS
;
A
#
# COMPACT_ATOMS: atom_id res chain seq x y z
N MET A 1 12.14 12.43 -1.36
CA MET A 1 12.09 11.94 0.04
C MET A 1 13.10 12.71 0.88
N ARG A 2 12.75 13.23 2.06
CA ARG A 2 13.68 14.07 2.88
C ARG A 2 14.91 13.31 3.38
N ARG A 3 14.75 12.03 3.71
CA ARG A 3 15.83 11.14 4.17
C ARG A 3 16.16 10.15 3.04
N GLN A 4 17.22 10.44 2.28
CA GLN A 4 17.64 9.58 1.17
C GLN A 4 18.08 8.19 1.65
N ASP A 5 18.63 8.09 2.87
CA ASP A 5 19.02 6.84 3.51
C ASP A 5 17.84 5.88 3.80
N LYS A 6 16.61 6.40 3.73
CA LYS A 6 15.36 5.66 3.88
C LYS A 6 14.65 5.39 2.55
N GLN A 7 15.21 5.82 1.43
CA GLN A 7 14.58 5.60 0.14
C GLN A 7 14.78 4.15 -0.31
N LEU A 8 13.70 3.53 -0.77
CA LEU A 8 13.72 2.21 -1.39
C LEU A 8 13.52 2.45 -2.89
N SER A 9 14.62 2.30 -3.65
CA SER A 9 14.70 2.64 -5.09
C SER A 9 14.85 1.44 -6.01
N ASP A 10 15.18 0.25 -5.47
CA ASP A 10 15.27 -0.97 -6.27
C ASP A 10 13.86 -1.42 -6.72
N PRO A 11 13.57 -1.46 -8.04
CA PRO A 11 12.27 -1.90 -8.54
C PRO A 11 11.87 -3.30 -8.08
N ASN A 12 12.83 -4.20 -7.87
CA ASN A 12 12.55 -5.54 -7.36
C ASN A 12 12.07 -5.51 -5.91
N GLN A 13 12.65 -4.64 -5.08
CA GLN A 13 12.21 -4.45 -3.70
C GLN A 13 10.82 -3.81 -3.66
N ILE A 14 10.55 -2.80 -4.51
CA ILE A 14 9.22 -2.17 -4.63
C ILE A 14 8.18 -3.25 -4.97
N LYS A 15 8.47 -4.05 -6.00
CA LYS A 15 7.59 -5.15 -6.42
C LYS A 15 7.37 -6.17 -5.30
N ARG A 16 8.40 -6.50 -4.52
CA ARG A 16 8.28 -7.41 -3.36
C ARG A 16 7.37 -6.85 -2.27
N VAL A 17 7.45 -5.56 -1.94
CA VAL A 17 6.54 -4.93 -0.97
C VAL A 17 5.11 -5.04 -1.46
N ILE A 18 4.87 -4.70 -2.74
CA ILE A 18 3.54 -4.83 -3.35
C ILE A 18 3.06 -6.30 -3.37
N GLN A 19 3.90 -7.27 -3.68
CA GLN A 19 3.48 -8.68 -3.76
C GLN A 19 3.26 -9.34 -2.39
N ASN A 20 3.81 -8.76 -1.32
CA ASN A 20 3.73 -9.30 0.03
C ASN A 20 2.82 -8.49 0.96
N GLY A 21 2.36 -7.30 0.54
CA GLY A 21 1.44 -6.49 1.31
C GLY A 21 0.07 -7.17 1.45
N THR A 22 -0.50 -7.09 2.64
CA THR A 22 -1.81 -7.69 2.94
C THR A 22 -2.96 -6.76 2.59
N VAL A 23 -2.78 -5.46 2.82
CA VAL A 23 -3.80 -4.41 2.65
C VAL A 23 -3.21 -3.30 1.80
N VAL A 24 -4.00 -2.75 0.88
CA VAL A 24 -3.70 -1.48 0.23
C VAL A 24 -4.60 -0.39 0.81
N HIS A 25 -4.00 0.74 1.16
CA HIS A 25 -4.73 1.94 1.53
C HIS A 25 -4.93 2.81 0.31
N ILE A 26 -6.19 3.08 -0.05
CA ILE A 26 -6.53 3.94 -1.19
C ILE A 26 -7.10 5.24 -0.65
N ALA A 27 -6.46 6.35 -1.01
CA ALA A 27 -6.91 7.70 -0.74
C ALA A 27 -7.52 8.33 -2.00
N MET A 28 -8.64 9.01 -1.82
CA MET A 28 -9.40 9.76 -2.82
C MET A 28 -9.70 11.17 -2.28
N MET A 29 -10.08 12.09 -3.15
CA MET A 29 -10.53 13.43 -2.74
C MET A 29 -12.06 13.51 -2.70
N ASP A 30 -12.61 13.97 -1.58
CA ASP A 30 -14.01 14.38 -1.41
C ASP A 30 -14.05 15.90 -1.29
N GLY A 31 -14.05 16.58 -2.44
CA GLY A 31 -13.78 18.02 -2.49
C GLY A 31 -12.37 18.32 -2.03
N ASP A 32 -12.23 19.06 -0.93
CA ASP A 32 -10.97 19.41 -0.27
C ASP A 32 -10.58 18.42 0.84
N LYS A 33 -11.41 17.42 1.14
CA LYS A 33 -11.18 16.46 2.23
C LYS A 33 -10.60 15.15 1.70
N PRO A 34 -9.45 14.67 2.21
CA PRO A 34 -8.96 13.35 1.88
C PRO A 34 -9.86 12.28 2.50
N TYR A 35 -10.17 11.25 1.71
CA TYR A 35 -10.92 10.08 2.14
C TYR A 35 -10.10 8.82 1.86
N GLN A 36 -9.67 8.12 2.91
CA GLN A 36 -8.82 6.93 2.83
C GLN A 36 -9.54 5.69 3.35
N ILE A 37 -9.38 4.58 2.63
CA ILE A 37 -9.94 3.27 3.01
C ILE A 37 -8.92 2.15 2.83
N PRO A 38 -8.85 1.19 3.77
CA PRO A 38 -8.09 -0.04 3.58
C PRO A 38 -8.90 -1.04 2.74
N LEU A 39 -8.23 -1.74 1.83
CA LEU A 39 -8.84 -2.70 0.91
C LEU A 39 -7.95 -3.93 0.71
N ASN A 40 -8.60 -5.06 0.46
CA ASN A 40 -7.92 -6.20 -0.14
C ASN A 40 -7.67 -5.93 -1.63
N TYR A 41 -6.55 -6.42 -2.15
CA TYR A 41 -6.14 -6.22 -3.53
C TYR A 41 -5.43 -7.45 -4.09
N GLY A 42 -5.43 -7.56 -5.41
CA GLY A 42 -4.42 -8.33 -6.13
C GLY A 42 -3.64 -7.43 -7.05
N TYR A 43 -2.42 -7.84 -7.37
CA TYR A 43 -1.51 -7.06 -8.21
C TYR A 43 -1.02 -7.89 -9.39
N GLN A 44 -1.18 -7.35 -10.59
CA GLN A 44 -0.60 -7.90 -11.82
C GLN A 44 -0.37 -6.76 -12.81
N ASP A 45 0.73 -6.83 -13.57
CA ASP A 45 1.01 -5.94 -14.69
C ASP A 45 0.85 -4.43 -14.39
N ASN A 46 1.37 -3.99 -13.24
CA ASN A 46 1.27 -2.61 -12.76
C ASN A 46 -0.16 -2.11 -12.48
N SER A 47 -1.10 -3.02 -12.27
CA SER A 47 -2.46 -2.68 -11.86
C SER A 47 -2.84 -3.39 -10.57
N PHE A 48 -3.58 -2.67 -9.72
CA PHE A 48 -4.30 -3.29 -8.61
C PHE A 48 -5.71 -3.68 -9.03
N TYR A 49 -6.17 -4.85 -8.60
CA TYR A 49 -7.56 -5.28 -8.71
C TYR A 49 -8.16 -5.37 -7.32
N ILE A 50 -9.21 -4.58 -7.07
CA ILE A 50 -9.94 -4.57 -5.80
C ILE A 50 -11.40 -4.98 -6.04
N HIS A 51 -11.99 -5.63 -5.05
CA HIS A 51 -13.43 -5.90 -5.04
C HIS A 51 -14.17 -4.79 -4.30
N SER A 52 -15.43 -4.60 -4.63
CA SER A 52 -16.30 -3.75 -3.84
C SER A 52 -17.80 -3.90 -4.13
N ALA A 53 -18.61 -3.20 -3.33
CA ALA A 53 -20.00 -2.97 -3.62
C ALA A 53 -20.19 -1.99 -4.80
N ARG A 54 -21.35 -2.10 -5.46
CA ARG A 54 -21.77 -1.26 -6.61
C ARG A 54 -22.10 0.19 -6.24
N LYS A 55 -22.38 0.46 -4.96
CA LYS A 55 -22.78 1.76 -4.43
C LYS A 55 -21.98 2.08 -3.17
N GLY A 56 -22.01 3.35 -2.78
CA GLY A 56 -21.34 3.87 -1.59
C GLY A 56 -20.28 4.92 -1.93
N LYS A 57 -19.81 5.60 -0.88
CA LYS A 57 -18.98 6.80 -0.98
C LYS A 57 -17.79 6.65 -1.92
N LYS A 58 -17.00 5.56 -1.83
CA LYS A 58 -15.87 5.36 -2.74
C LYS A 58 -16.29 5.37 -4.22
N ILE A 59 -17.41 4.72 -4.58
CA ILE A 59 -17.86 4.65 -5.98
C ILE A 59 -18.24 6.04 -6.47
N GLU A 60 -18.93 6.80 -5.63
CA GLU A 60 -19.32 8.18 -5.94
C GLU A 60 -18.10 9.07 -6.13
N LEU A 61 -17.09 8.95 -5.28
CA LEU A 61 -15.84 9.70 -5.42
C LEU A 61 -15.07 9.30 -6.68
N LEU A 62 -14.88 8.00 -6.94
CA LEU A 62 -14.15 7.52 -8.12
C LEU A 62 -14.83 7.91 -9.44
N ARG A 63 -16.17 8.05 -9.45
CA ARG A 63 -16.92 8.57 -10.61
C ARG A 63 -16.70 10.07 -10.84
N LYS A 64 -16.45 10.84 -9.79
CA LYS A 64 -16.17 12.29 -9.88
C LYS A 64 -14.71 12.56 -10.23
N ASN A 65 -13.80 11.84 -9.60
CA ASN A 65 -12.37 11.92 -9.83
C ASN A 65 -11.75 10.54 -9.57
N ASN A 66 -11.23 9.93 -10.62
CA ASN A 66 -10.68 8.58 -10.54
C ASN A 66 -9.19 8.55 -10.18
N LEU A 67 -8.56 9.70 -9.96
CA LEU A 67 -7.20 9.78 -9.44
C LEU A 67 -7.19 9.32 -7.98
N VAL A 68 -6.34 8.35 -7.68
CA VAL A 68 -6.14 7.82 -6.34
C VAL A 68 -4.69 7.90 -5.95
N HIS A 69 -4.44 7.97 -4.64
CA HIS A 69 -3.14 7.69 -4.06
C HIS A 69 -3.21 6.37 -3.32
N PHE A 70 -2.23 5.50 -3.52
CA PHE A 70 -2.16 4.21 -2.83
C PHE A 70 -0.95 4.15 -1.90
N GLN A 71 -1.08 3.32 -0.86
CA GLN A 71 0.03 3.00 0.04
C GLN A 71 -0.10 1.56 0.53
N ILE A 72 1.03 0.86 0.56
CA ILE A 72 1.16 -0.53 1.04
C ILE A 72 2.38 -0.60 1.94
N GLU A 73 2.24 -1.25 3.10
CA GLU A 73 3.31 -1.52 4.05
C GLU A 73 3.50 -3.02 4.30
N THR A 74 4.74 -3.42 4.55
CA THR A 74 5.13 -4.78 4.92
C THR A 74 6.19 -4.76 6.00
N GLY A 75 6.31 -5.87 6.75
CA GLY A 75 7.37 -6.03 7.74
C GLY A 75 7.25 -5.06 8.91
N VAL A 76 6.03 -4.65 9.26
CA VAL A 76 5.77 -3.75 10.39
C VAL A 76 6.14 -4.45 11.68
N GLU A 77 7.21 -3.98 12.32
CA GLU A 77 7.71 -4.54 13.57
C GLU A 77 8.07 -3.40 14.53
N VAL A 78 7.42 -3.38 15.70
CA VAL A 78 7.73 -2.41 16.75
C VAL A 78 8.97 -2.89 17.51
N LYS A 79 10.00 -2.05 17.55
CA LYS A 79 11.21 -2.24 18.35
C LYS A 79 11.11 -1.40 19.61
N ASN A 80 11.08 -2.06 20.76
CA ASN A 80 10.98 -1.44 22.08
C ASN A 80 12.23 -1.76 22.90
N THR A 81 12.70 -0.76 23.65
CA THR A 81 13.79 -0.88 24.64
C THR A 81 13.51 0.07 25.80
N ASP A 82 14.19 -0.10 26.93
CA ASP A 82 14.08 0.83 28.07
C ASP A 82 14.62 2.24 27.76
N GLN A 83 15.37 2.37 26.65
CA GLN A 83 15.91 3.64 26.18
C GLN A 83 15.01 4.21 25.09
N ALA A 84 14.16 5.18 25.44
CA ALA A 84 13.14 5.75 24.54
C ALA A 84 13.68 6.19 23.17
N TYR A 85 14.91 6.71 23.10
CA TYR A 85 15.54 7.15 21.85
C TYR A 85 15.95 6.01 20.90
N ARG A 86 15.95 4.76 21.40
CA ARG A 86 16.18 3.54 20.62
C ARG A 86 14.89 2.84 20.24
N CYS A 87 13.73 3.31 20.69
CA CYS A 87 12.44 2.78 20.24
C CYS A 87 12.12 3.23 18.81
N GLY A 88 11.41 2.40 18.05
CA GLY A 88 11.05 2.71 16.67
C GLY A 88 10.24 1.59 16.01
N THR A 89 9.92 1.77 14.72
CA THR A 89 9.20 0.76 13.95
C THR A 89 9.95 0.48 12.66
N ASN A 90 10.24 -0.80 12.44
CA ASN A 90 10.72 -1.28 11.16
C ASN A 90 9.52 -1.47 10.22
N TYR A 91 9.67 -1.07 8.96
CA TYR A 91 8.73 -1.37 7.89
C TYR A 91 9.34 -1.01 6.54
N ASP A 92 8.88 -1.70 5.51
CA ASP A 92 8.99 -1.25 4.13
C ASP A 92 7.62 -0.75 3.66
N CYS A 93 7.62 0.27 2.83
CA CYS A 93 6.41 0.91 2.35
C CYS A 93 6.58 1.33 0.89
N VAL A 94 5.53 1.15 0.08
CA VAL A 94 5.44 1.67 -1.29
C VAL A 94 4.19 2.53 -1.39
N MET A 95 4.30 3.66 -2.09
CA MET A 95 3.20 4.57 -2.33
C MET A 95 3.33 5.24 -3.69
N GLY A 96 2.22 5.71 -4.23
CA GLY A 96 2.19 6.37 -5.53
C GLY A 96 0.77 6.76 -5.93
N TYR A 97 0.62 7.24 -7.15
CA TYR A 97 -0.66 7.57 -7.74
C TYR A 97 -1.09 6.51 -8.75
N GLY A 98 -2.39 6.49 -9.03
CA GLY A 98 -2.95 5.69 -10.09
C GLY A 98 -4.35 6.14 -10.46
N ARG A 99 -4.93 5.48 -11.46
CA ARG A 99 -6.27 5.79 -11.97
C ARG A 99 -7.18 4.59 -11.82
N ALA A 100 -8.27 4.78 -11.09
CA ALA A 100 -9.29 3.76 -10.91
C ALA A 100 -10.22 3.67 -12.14
N ILE A 101 -10.53 2.44 -12.52
CA ILE A 101 -11.39 2.08 -13.65
C ILE A 101 -12.37 1.04 -13.15
N ILE A 102 -13.66 1.33 -13.29
CA ILE A 102 -14.72 0.38 -12.98
C ILE A 102 -14.77 -0.64 -14.13
N VAL A 103 -14.63 -1.92 -13.80
CA VAL A 103 -14.56 -3.00 -14.79
C VAL A 103 -15.94 -3.60 -15.01
N ASP A 104 -16.52 -3.32 -16.17
CA ASP A 104 -17.82 -3.87 -16.60
C ASP A 104 -17.69 -5.10 -17.51
N ASP A 105 -16.57 -5.26 -18.22
CA ASP A 105 -16.33 -6.43 -19.09
C ASP A 105 -16.29 -7.73 -18.26
N PRO A 106 -17.13 -8.74 -18.55
CA PRO A 106 -17.19 -9.96 -17.77
C PRO A 106 -15.88 -10.76 -17.74
N ARG A 107 -15.07 -10.71 -18.82
CA ARG A 107 -13.81 -11.45 -18.90
C ARG A 107 -12.74 -10.78 -18.04
N GLU A 108 -12.64 -9.45 -18.11
CA GLU A 108 -11.73 -8.68 -17.26
C GLU A 108 -12.15 -8.77 -15.79
N LYS A 109 -13.46 -8.78 -15.50
CA LYS A 109 -13.97 -8.97 -14.14
C LYS A 109 -13.55 -10.33 -13.56
N MET A 110 -13.67 -11.39 -14.35
CA MET A 110 -13.19 -12.73 -13.99
C MET A 110 -11.66 -12.72 -13.76
N LEU A 111 -10.90 -12.09 -14.65
CA LEU A 111 -9.45 -11.95 -14.53
C LEU A 111 -9.07 -11.24 -13.23
N GLY A 112 -9.65 -10.07 -12.96
CA GLY A 112 -9.37 -9.28 -11.76
C GLY A 112 -9.75 -10.01 -10.47
N ALA A 113 -10.87 -10.74 -10.47
CA ALA A 113 -11.26 -11.58 -9.34
C ALA A 113 -10.26 -12.73 -9.11
N ASN A 114 -9.73 -13.35 -10.17
CA ASN A 114 -8.71 -14.38 -10.05
C ASN A 114 -7.40 -13.82 -9.51
N ILE A 115 -6.97 -12.65 -10.01
CA ILE A 115 -5.76 -11.94 -9.55
C ILE A 115 -5.87 -11.62 -8.06
N LEU A 116 -7.01 -11.05 -7.64
CA LEU A 116 -7.32 -10.76 -6.24
C LEU A 116 -7.21 -12.03 -5.37
N MET A 117 -7.84 -13.12 -5.78
CA MET A 117 -7.81 -14.37 -5.01
C MET A 117 -6.40 -14.98 -4.95
N ASN A 118 -5.65 -14.94 -6.05
CA ASN A 118 -4.30 -15.49 -6.13
C ASN A 118 -3.30 -14.74 -5.25
N HIS A 119 -3.52 -13.44 -5.03
CA HIS A 119 -2.69 -12.63 -4.13
C HIS A 119 -2.68 -13.20 -2.70
N TYR A 120 -3.85 -13.61 -2.21
CA TYR A 120 -4.03 -14.18 -0.87
C TYR A 120 -3.86 -15.69 -0.81
N ARG A 121 -4.03 -16.40 -1.94
CA ARG A 121 -3.96 -17.86 -2.02
C ARG A 121 -2.80 -18.30 -2.92
N LYS A 122 -1.58 -18.03 -2.46
CA LYS A 122 -0.35 -18.42 -3.17
C LYS A 122 -0.35 -19.94 -3.42
N GLY A 123 -0.09 -20.34 -4.67
CA GLY A 123 0.01 -21.76 -5.06
C GLY A 123 -1.32 -22.46 -5.42
N TRP A 124 -2.46 -21.77 -5.30
CA TRP A 124 -3.74 -22.27 -5.84
C TRP A 124 -3.87 -21.82 -7.30
N GLY A 125 -3.64 -22.73 -8.25
CA GLY A 125 -3.75 -22.45 -9.69
C GLY A 125 -5.12 -21.88 -10.10
N HIS A 126 -5.18 -21.25 -11.29
CA HIS A 126 -6.21 -20.34 -11.83
C HIS A 126 -7.69 -20.82 -11.92
N LYS A 127 -8.15 -21.75 -11.09
CA LYS A 127 -9.54 -22.26 -11.10
C LYS A 127 -10.25 -21.95 -9.79
N HIS A 128 -10.61 -20.68 -9.58
CA HIS A 128 -11.57 -20.31 -8.55
C HIS A 128 -13.00 -20.52 -9.07
N GLN A 129 -13.86 -21.14 -8.27
CA GLN A 129 -15.27 -21.27 -8.60
C GLN A 129 -16.05 -20.13 -7.94
N TYR A 130 -16.73 -19.33 -8.76
CA TYR A 130 -17.46 -18.16 -8.26
C TYR A 130 -18.97 -18.38 -8.11
N LYS A 131 -19.56 -19.46 -8.65
CA LYS A 131 -20.98 -19.84 -8.52
C LYS A 131 -21.97 -18.66 -8.50
N GLY A 132 -21.86 -17.73 -9.47
CA GLY A 132 -22.71 -16.54 -9.57
C GLY A 132 -22.24 -15.30 -8.80
N CYS A 133 -21.35 -15.41 -7.82
CA CYS A 133 -20.79 -14.29 -7.05
C CYS A 133 -20.18 -13.17 -7.94
N LEU A 134 -19.68 -13.54 -9.12
CA LEU A 134 -19.16 -12.58 -10.10
C LEU A 134 -20.22 -11.60 -10.63
N THR A 135 -21.52 -11.90 -10.60
CA THR A 135 -22.54 -10.91 -10.97
C THR A 135 -22.67 -9.84 -9.88
N GLU A 136 -22.56 -10.24 -8.62
CA GLU A 136 -22.81 -9.39 -7.45
C GLU A 136 -21.63 -8.49 -7.09
N ILE A 137 -20.40 -8.99 -7.23
CA ILE A 137 -19.21 -8.19 -6.90
C ILE A 137 -18.95 -7.12 -7.95
N PHE A 138 -18.35 -6.01 -7.55
CA PHE A 138 -17.84 -4.98 -8.45
C PHE A 138 -16.31 -5.05 -8.43
N ILE A 139 -15.68 -5.08 -9.60
CA ILE A 139 -14.22 -5.07 -9.72
C ILE A 139 -13.80 -3.68 -10.17
N ILE A 140 -12.76 -3.16 -9.53
CA ILE A 140 -12.12 -1.91 -9.91
C ILE A 140 -10.66 -2.23 -10.17
N ARG A 141 -10.18 -1.85 -11.34
CA ARG A 141 -8.77 -1.85 -11.70
C ARG A 141 -8.18 -0.49 -11.35
N ILE A 142 -7.00 -0.44 -10.77
CA ILE A 142 -6.25 0.80 -10.55
C ILE A 142 -4.96 0.67 -11.33
N ASP A 143 -4.83 1.44 -12.40
CA ASP A 143 -3.61 1.49 -13.19
C ASP A 143 -2.62 2.40 -12.47
N ILE A 144 -1.44 1.88 -12.16
CA ILE A 144 -0.41 2.61 -11.40
C ILE A 144 0.31 3.57 -12.34
N ASP A 145 0.41 4.83 -11.94
CA ASP A 145 1.27 5.82 -12.59
C ASP A 145 2.71 5.55 -12.14
N THR A 146 3.41 4.67 -12.88
CA THR A 146 4.70 4.09 -12.46
C THR A 146 5.78 5.12 -12.13
N ASP A 147 5.76 6.29 -12.77
CA ASP A 147 6.72 7.38 -12.54
C ASP A 147 6.53 8.06 -11.17
N THR A 148 5.38 7.85 -10.53
CA THR A 148 5.05 8.43 -9.22
C THR A 148 5.39 7.50 -8.05
N VAL A 149 5.76 6.25 -8.34
CA VAL A 149 5.96 5.24 -7.32
C VAL A 149 7.22 5.54 -6.52
N THR A 150 7.06 5.60 -5.20
CA THR A 150 8.15 5.80 -4.27
C THR A 150 8.14 4.72 -3.19
N GLY A 151 9.33 4.24 -2.84
CA GLY A 151 9.54 3.30 -1.75
C GLY A 151 10.21 3.97 -0.56
N LYS A 152 9.80 3.58 0.65
CA LYS A 152 10.38 3.99 1.93
C LYS A 152 10.70 2.76 2.77
N LYS A 153 11.94 2.70 3.25
CA LYS A 153 12.39 1.75 4.26
C LYS A 153 12.63 2.45 5.58
N SER A 154 12.01 1.94 6.64
CA SER A 154 12.31 2.32 8.01
C SER A 154 13.01 1.14 8.66
N GLU A 155 14.28 1.35 9.00
CA GLU A 155 15.04 0.45 9.85
C GLU A 155 15.53 1.24 11.06
N ASN A 156 15.34 0.67 12.23
CA ASN A 156 15.82 1.26 13.47
C ASN A 156 17.32 1.00 13.64
N ARG A 157 18.15 1.74 12.89
CA ARG A 157 19.62 1.70 12.98
C ARG A 157 20.17 2.42 14.22
N HIS A 158 19.31 3.02 15.04
CA HIS A 158 19.71 3.71 16.28
C HIS A 158 20.30 2.80 17.35
N MET A 159 20.33 1.48 17.14
CA MET A 159 21.07 0.57 18.02
C MET A 159 22.60 0.73 17.90
N ASP A 160 23.09 1.32 16.79
CA ASP A 160 24.53 1.45 16.50
C ASP A 160 25.04 2.91 16.44
N VAL A 161 24.22 3.93 16.76
CA VAL A 161 24.59 5.35 16.57
C VAL A 161 24.69 6.13 17.89
N ASP A 162 25.92 6.60 18.17
CA ASP A 162 26.41 7.62 19.13
C ASP A 162 25.47 8.04 20.26
N VAL A 163 25.55 7.30 21.37
CA VAL A 163 25.10 7.75 22.70
C VAL A 163 25.61 9.16 23.00
N GLU A 164 26.86 9.47 22.60
CA GLU A 164 27.48 10.79 22.76
C GLU A 164 26.67 11.95 22.17
N ARG A 165 25.98 11.74 21.04
CA ARG A 165 25.21 12.82 20.40
C ARG A 165 23.97 13.19 21.21
N TYR A 166 23.36 12.21 21.86
CA TYR A 166 22.21 12.41 22.73
C TYR A 166 22.65 13.02 24.07
N GLU A 167 23.76 12.54 24.63
CA GLU A 167 24.35 13.11 25.85
C GLU A 167 24.76 14.59 25.68
N LYS A 168 25.42 14.95 24.57
CA LYS A 168 25.75 16.35 24.24
C LYS A 168 24.51 17.24 24.10
N ARG A 169 23.38 16.70 23.65
CA ARG A 169 22.10 17.44 23.56
C ARG A 169 21.42 17.59 24.91
N GLU A 170 21.43 16.56 25.74
CA GLU A 170 20.93 16.65 27.12
C GLU A 170 21.71 17.68 27.94
N GLN A 171 23.04 17.69 27.82
CA GLN A 171 23.89 18.65 28.53
C GLN A 171 23.57 20.11 28.13
N ARG A 172 23.31 20.37 26.83
CA ARG A 172 22.88 21.68 26.34
C ARG A 172 21.49 22.11 26.78
N LEU A 173 20.60 21.16 27.09
CA LEU A 173 19.26 21.47 27.60
C LEU A 173 19.27 21.75 29.11
N LYS A 174 20.33 21.33 29.81
CA LYS A 174 20.53 21.53 31.25
C LYS A 174 21.39 22.76 31.57
N SER A 175 21.93 23.45 30.56
CA SER A 175 22.70 24.70 30.65
C SER A 175 21.87 25.90 30.21
#